data_AF-A0A1F3CHS8-F1
#
_entry.id   AF-A0A1F3CHS8-F1
#
_cell.length_a   1.000
_cell.length_b   1.000
_cell.length_c   1.000
_cell.angle_alpha   90.00
_cell.angle_beta   90.00
_cell.angle_gamma   90.00
#
_symmetry.space_group_name_H-M   'P 1'
#
loop_
_entity.id
_entity.type
_entity.pdbx_description
1 polymer ?
#
loop_
_entity_poly.entity_id
_entity_poly.type
_entity_poly.pdbx_seq_one_letter_code
_entity_poly.pdbx_strand_id
1 'polypeptide(L)'
;MLSYRGRTKLLPALEQFMARFDARPEGRHGGYLATGWTSGVVDGVFVAGDAAGHCLPLSGEGIRTAVLAGMRCGELIQQALDGRLSLAQAQAAYRAYVAADRRRYRGLLWGNVLLLGLPQRWVGPAAAVLAKPAIRRRFFESYLRIGSAAAV
;
A
#
# COMPACT_ATOMS: atom_id res chain seq x y z
N MET A 1 0.81 10.50 -12.23
CA MET A 1 0.47 10.22 -10.82
C MET A 1 -0.49 9.05 -10.80
N LEU A 2 -0.18 7.96 -10.08
CA LEU A 2 -1.09 6.82 -9.87
C LEU A 2 -2.37 7.36 -9.23
N SER A 3 -3.41 7.53 -10.04
CA SER A 3 -4.63 8.20 -9.65
C SER A 3 -5.79 7.32 -10.02
N TYR A 4 -6.61 7.00 -9.03
CA TYR A 4 -7.90 6.33 -9.15
C TYR A 4 -8.86 7.00 -10.17
N ARG A 5 -8.56 8.22 -10.61
CA ARG A 5 -9.38 9.02 -11.53
C ARG A 5 -9.17 8.73 -13.03
N GLY A 6 -8.40 7.71 -13.42
CA GLY A 6 -8.26 7.34 -14.85
C GLY A 6 -7.55 8.35 -15.74
N ARG A 7 -6.93 9.39 -15.16
CA ARG A 7 -6.40 10.53 -15.91
C ARG A 7 -5.14 10.22 -16.74
N THR A 8 -4.47 9.10 -16.50
CA THR A 8 -3.21 8.76 -17.18
C THR A 8 -3.46 7.64 -18.20
N LYS A 9 -3.25 7.93 -19.49
CA LYS A 9 -3.27 6.92 -20.55
C LYS A 9 -1.91 6.22 -20.60
N LEU A 10 -1.76 5.13 -19.85
CA LEU A 10 -0.48 4.40 -19.73
C LEU A 10 -0.18 3.50 -20.92
N LEU A 11 -1.20 3.14 -21.70
CA LEU A 11 -1.07 2.15 -22.77
C LEU A 11 -0.02 2.54 -23.83
N PRO A 12 -0.02 3.76 -24.41
CA PRO A 12 0.99 4.11 -25.41
C PRO A 12 2.42 4.09 -24.86
N ALA A 13 2.59 4.50 -23.60
CA ALA A 13 3.89 4.47 -22.94
C ALA A 13 4.37 3.03 -22.66
N LEU A 14 3.45 2.13 -22.29
CA LEU A 14 3.73 0.71 -22.12
C LEU A 14 4.14 0.06 -23.44
N GLU A 15 3.42 0.34 -24.53
CA GLU A 15 3.74 -0.18 -25.87
C GLU A 15 5.13 0.28 -26.32
N GLN A 16 5.45 1.57 -26.14
CA GLN A 16 6.79 2.09 -26.42
C GLN A 16 7.88 1.43 -25.57
N PHE A 17 7.59 1.16 -24.29
CA PHE A 17 8.54 0.49 -23.40
C PHE A 17 8.77 -0.96 -23.84
N MET A 18 7.72 -1.72 -24.13
CA MET A 18 7.83 -3.11 -24.56
C MET A 18 8.56 -3.25 -25.90
N ALA A 19 8.33 -2.33 -26.84
CA ALA A 19 9.03 -2.30 -28.12
C ALA A 19 10.56 -2.18 -27.97
N ARG A 20 11.06 -1.56 -26.89
CA ARG A 20 12.51 -1.49 -26.62
C ARG A 20 13.14 -2.86 -26.30
N PHE A 21 12.32 -3.85 -25.98
CA PHE A 21 12.74 -5.21 -25.63
C PHE A 21 12.23 -6.25 -26.63
N ASP A 22 11.80 -5.82 -27.83
CA ASP A 22 11.18 -6.69 -28.85
C ASP A 22 9.99 -7.52 -28.33
N ALA A 23 9.30 -7.03 -27.30
CA ALA A 23 8.15 -7.70 -26.69
C ALA A 23 6.82 -7.17 -27.25
N ARG A 24 5.82 -8.06 -27.39
CA ARG A 24 4.44 -7.70 -27.75
C ARG A 24 3.46 -8.13 -26.64
N PRO A 25 2.40 -7.35 -26.37
CA PRO A 25 1.42 -7.71 -25.35
C PRO A 25 0.50 -8.85 -25.82
N GLU A 26 0.50 -9.97 -25.09
CA GLU A 26 -0.36 -11.15 -25.37
C GLU A 26 -1.72 -11.09 -24.64
N GLY A 27 -1.92 -10.11 -23.76
CA GLY A 27 -3.18 -9.86 -23.05
C GLY A 27 -3.13 -8.54 -22.27
N ARG A 28 -4.28 -7.89 -22.07
CA ARG A 28 -4.36 -6.59 -21.38
C ARG A 28 -5.21 -6.70 -20.12
N HIS A 29 -4.58 -6.44 -18.98
CA HIS A 29 -5.24 -6.26 -17.69
C HIS A 29 -4.75 -4.95 -17.07
N GLY A 30 -5.65 -4.23 -16.43
CA GLY A 30 -5.34 -2.94 -15.82
C GLY A 30 -6.33 -2.60 -14.73
N GLY A 31 -5.93 -1.68 -13.86
CA GLY A 31 -6.73 -1.23 -12.74
C GLY A 31 -6.10 -0.02 -12.06
N TYR A 32 -6.65 0.35 -10.91
CA TYR A 32 -6.15 1.45 -10.12
C TYR A 32 -5.41 0.92 -8.90
N LEU A 33 -4.23 1.47 -8.64
CA LEU A 33 -3.58 1.31 -7.35
C LEU A 33 -4.21 2.31 -6.39
N ALA A 34 -5.07 1.82 -5.50
CA ALA A 34 -5.80 2.63 -4.54
C ALA A 34 -4.87 3.00 -3.37
N THR A 35 -4.02 4.01 -3.58
CA THR A 35 -3.17 4.57 -2.54
C THR A 35 -3.90 5.77 -1.91
N GLY A 36 -4.23 5.71 -0.63
CA GLY A 36 -4.88 6.83 0.04
C GLY A 36 -5.11 6.52 1.51
N TRP A 37 -4.53 7.31 2.41
CA TRP A 37 -4.66 7.03 3.82
C TRP A 37 -6.08 7.38 4.33
N THR A 38 -6.79 6.42 4.90
CA THR A 38 -8.12 6.62 5.50
C THR A 38 -8.12 6.38 7.02
N SER A 39 -9.25 6.65 7.69
CA SER A 39 -9.46 6.31 9.10
C SER A 39 -9.77 4.82 9.33
N GLY A 40 -10.02 4.03 8.28
CA GLY A 40 -10.47 2.64 8.37
C GLY A 40 -11.95 2.46 8.76
N VAL A 41 -12.62 3.50 9.27
CA VAL A 41 -14.06 3.45 9.56
C VAL A 41 -14.73 4.71 9.01
N VAL A 42 -15.83 4.52 8.29
CA VAL A 42 -16.65 5.57 7.66
C VAL A 42 -18.12 5.28 7.99
N ASP A 43 -18.81 6.23 8.63
CA ASP A 43 -20.24 6.14 8.97
C ASP A 43 -20.66 4.82 9.64
N GLY A 44 -19.79 4.33 10.53
CA GLY A 44 -20.00 3.09 11.27
C GLY A 44 -19.58 1.81 10.53
N VAL A 45 -19.19 1.91 9.26
CA VAL A 45 -18.74 0.80 8.42
C VAL A 45 -17.22 0.65 8.50
N PHE A 46 -16.76 -0.57 8.75
CA PHE A 46 -15.34 -0.91 8.65
C PHE A 46 -14.94 -1.02 7.18
N VAL A 47 -13.85 -0.37 6.81
CA VAL A 47 -13.35 -0.32 5.44
C VAL A 47 -11.97 -1.00 5.39
N ALA A 48 -11.78 -1.89 4.43
CA ALA A 48 -10.52 -2.61 4.22
C ALA A 48 -10.15 -2.66 2.73
N GLY A 49 -8.96 -3.21 2.44
CA GLY A 49 -8.39 -3.30 1.10
C GLY A 49 -8.26 -1.97 0.37
N ASP A 50 -8.51 -1.99 -0.93
CA ASP A 50 -8.40 -0.82 -1.81
C ASP A 50 -9.34 0.32 -1.40
N ALA A 51 -10.53 -0.01 -0.88
CA ALA A 51 -11.48 0.99 -0.39
C ALA A 51 -10.93 1.80 0.80
N ALA A 52 -10.04 1.19 1.60
CA ALA A 52 -9.34 1.87 2.70
C ALA A 52 -7.98 2.46 2.29
N GLY A 53 -7.57 2.23 1.03
CA GLY A 53 -6.33 2.67 0.44
C GLY A 53 -5.08 1.96 0.99
N HIS A 54 -5.19 0.65 1.26
CA HIS A 54 -4.10 -0.17 1.79
C HIS A 54 -2.95 -0.46 0.80
N CYS A 55 -3.07 -0.01 -0.46
CA CYS A 55 -1.98 -0.09 -1.41
C CYS A 55 -0.83 0.84 -1.00
N LEU A 56 0.37 0.28 -0.86
CA LEU A 56 1.57 0.98 -0.42
C LEU A 56 2.14 1.86 -1.54
N PRO A 57 2.34 3.16 -1.29
CA PRO A 57 2.54 4.16 -2.36
C PRO A 57 3.90 4.11 -3.05
N LEU A 58 4.87 3.35 -2.52
CA LEU A 58 6.20 3.19 -3.14
C LEU A 58 6.27 1.98 -4.06
N SER A 59 5.66 0.86 -3.66
CA SER A 59 5.79 -0.44 -4.32
C SER A 59 4.56 -0.84 -5.13
N GLY A 60 3.39 -0.25 -4.85
CA GLY A 60 2.12 -0.72 -5.39
C GLY A 60 1.56 -2.00 -4.75
N GLU A 61 2.30 -2.65 -3.84
CA GLU A 61 1.82 -3.78 -3.03
C GLU A 61 0.58 -3.39 -2.21
N GLY A 62 -0.50 -4.15 -2.33
CA GLY A 62 -1.70 -3.96 -1.52
C GLY A 62 -2.37 -5.27 -1.08
N ILE A 63 -1.96 -6.42 -1.60
CA ILE A 63 -2.61 -7.70 -1.32
C ILE A 63 -2.43 -8.07 0.16
N ARG A 64 -1.20 -8.02 0.68
CA ARG A 64 -0.90 -8.43 2.05
C ARG A 64 -1.55 -7.49 3.06
N THR A 65 -1.42 -6.18 2.85
CA THR A 65 -2.01 -5.17 3.73
C THR A 65 -3.53 -5.22 3.72
N ALA A 66 -4.15 -5.50 2.56
CA ALA A 66 -5.59 -5.72 2.45
C ALA A 66 -6.04 -6.96 3.24
N VAL A 67 -5.35 -8.09 3.08
CA VAL A 67 -5.66 -9.34 3.79
C VAL A 67 -5.53 -9.17 5.30
N LEU A 68 -4.41 -8.60 5.79
CA LEU A 68 -4.18 -8.39 7.22
C LEU A 68 -5.22 -7.46 7.84
N ALA A 69 -5.58 -6.39 7.15
CA ALA A 69 -6.64 -5.50 7.62
C ALA A 69 -8.02 -6.17 7.60
N GLY A 70 -8.31 -6.99 6.58
CA GLY A 70 -9.53 -7.79 6.51
C GLY A 70 -9.64 -8.78 7.67
N MET A 71 -8.56 -9.49 8.00
CA MET A 71 -8.49 -10.39 9.16
C MET A 71 -8.77 -9.62 10.45
N ARG A 72 -8.07 -8.50 10.67
CA ARG A 72 -8.26 -7.68 11.88
C ARG A 72 -9.67 -7.11 12.01
N CYS A 73 -10.26 -6.69 10.88
CA CYS A 73 -11.65 -6.26 10.82
C CYS A 73 -12.59 -7.39 11.24
N GLY A 74 -12.42 -8.59 10.67
CA GLY A 74 -13.22 -9.78 11.01
C GLY A 74 -13.13 -10.16 12.49
N GLU A 75 -11.92 -10.16 13.07
CA GLU A 75 -11.70 -10.41 14.50
C GLU A 75 -12.48 -9.44 15.41
N LEU A 76 -12.44 -8.16 15.08
CA LEU A 76 -13.11 -7.11 15.86
C LEU A 76 -14.63 -7.16 15.71
N ILE A 77 -15.11 -7.49 14.51
CA ILE A 77 -16.54 -7.73 14.27
C ILE A 77 -17.00 -8.93 15.08
N GLN A 78 -16.27 -10.05 15.06
CA GLN A 78 -16.63 -11.23 15.85
C GLN A 78 -16.68 -10.91 17.34
N GLN A 79 -15.69 -10.19 17.88
CA GLN A 79 -15.69 -9.76 19.28
C GLN A 79 -16.90 -8.89 19.64
N ALA A 80 -17.36 -8.04 18.71
CA ALA A 80 -18.55 -7.23 18.91
C ALA A 80 -19.83 -8.08 18.89
N LEU A 81 -19.93 -9.04 17.97
CA LEU A 81 -21.06 -9.98 17.88
C LEU A 81 -21.15 -10.88 19.11
N ASP A 82 -20.01 -11.29 19.67
CA ASP A 82 -19.94 -12.09 20.89
C ASP A 82 -20.22 -11.26 22.18
N GLY A 83 -20.43 -9.95 22.06
CA GLY A 83 -20.62 -9.05 23.21
C GLY A 83 -19.35 -8.78 24.03
N ARG A 84 -18.17 -9.20 23.55
CA ARG A 84 -16.87 -8.96 24.21
C ARG A 84 -16.40 -7.51 24.07
N LEU A 85 -16.82 -6.85 22.99
CA LEU A 85 -16.61 -5.42 22.76
C LEU A 85 -17.93 -4.77 22.34
N SER A 86 -18.12 -3.50 22.68
CA SER A 86 -19.12 -2.67 22.01
C SER A 86 -18.67 -2.32 20.59
N LEU A 87 -19.63 -1.97 19.72
CA LEU A 87 -19.35 -1.49 18.36
C LEU A 87 -18.35 -0.31 18.36
N ALA A 88 -18.53 0.64 19.27
CA ALA A 88 -17.64 1.80 19.38
C ALA A 88 -16.21 1.41 19.74
N GLN A 89 -16.04 0.44 20.65
CA GLN A 89 -14.72 -0.09 21.03
C GLN A 89 -14.06 -0.83 19.86
N ALA A 90 -14.82 -1.66 19.14
CA ALA A 90 -14.31 -2.37 17.97
C ALA A 90 -13.85 -1.39 16.87
N GLN A 91 -14.63 -0.34 16.60
CA GLN A 91 -14.26 0.71 15.63
C GLN A 91 -13.03 1.50 16.08
N ALA A 92 -12.93 1.87 17.36
CA ALA A 92 -11.77 2.57 17.89
C ALA A 92 -10.50 1.71 17.77
N ALA A 93 -10.60 0.41 18.08
CA ALA A 93 -9.50 -0.54 17.93
C ALA A 93 -9.04 -0.67 16.47
N TYR A 94 -9.97 -0.73 15.52
CA TYR A 94 -9.62 -0.78 14.10
C TYR A 94 -9.00 0.53 13.60
N ARG A 95 -9.54 1.70 14.00
CA ARG A 95 -8.93 3.00 13.70
C ARG A 95 -7.50 3.10 14.23
N ALA A 96 -7.24 2.59 15.44
CA ALA A 96 -5.92 2.56 16.04
C ALA A 96 -4.95 1.64 15.27
N TYR A 97 -5.43 0.45 14.87
CA TYR A 97 -4.68 -0.48 14.03
C TYR A 97 -4.26 0.18 12.71
N VAL A 98 -5.19 0.81 12.00
CA VAL A 98 -4.87 1.56 10.76
C VAL A 98 -3.89 2.67 11.10
N ALA A 99 -4.18 3.54 12.08
CA ALA A 99 -3.33 4.68 12.47
C ALA A 99 -1.88 4.31 12.80
N ALA A 100 -1.61 3.10 13.31
CA ALA A 100 -0.28 2.63 13.68
C ALA A 100 0.74 2.68 12.52
N ASP A 101 0.27 2.49 11.28
CA ASP A 101 1.13 2.47 10.10
C ASP A 101 1.21 3.80 9.34
N ARG A 102 0.54 4.84 9.85
CA ARG A 102 0.47 6.15 9.18
C ARG A 102 1.85 6.75 8.91
N ARG A 103 2.78 6.58 9.85
CA ARG A 103 4.16 7.11 9.71
C ARG A 103 4.92 6.36 8.61
N ARG A 104 4.80 5.03 8.56
CA ARG A 104 5.46 4.19 7.54
C ARG A 104 4.89 4.47 6.16
N TYR A 105 3.56 4.54 6.04
CA TYR A 105 2.87 4.92 4.81
C TYR A 105 3.36 6.28 4.30
N ARG A 106 3.42 7.30 5.17
CA ARG A 106 3.96 8.62 4.79
C ARG A 106 5.41 8.56 4.34
N GLY A 107 6.25 7.75 5.00
CA GLY A 107 7.63 7.53 4.57
C GLY A 107 7.73 6.95 3.16
N LEU A 108 6.90 5.94 2.84
CA LEU A 108 6.83 5.37 1.51
C LEU A 108 6.33 6.37 0.46
N LEU A 109 5.33 7.19 0.83
CA LEU A 109 4.79 8.23 -0.07
C LEU A 109 5.88 9.26 -0.41
N TRP A 110 6.62 9.73 0.60
CA TRP A 110 7.76 10.61 0.39
C TRP A 110 8.84 9.96 -0.45
N GLY A 111 9.16 8.69 -0.21
CA GLY A 111 10.10 7.93 -1.03
C GLY A 111 9.70 7.90 -2.51
N ASN A 112 8.40 7.71 -2.80
CA ASN A 112 7.88 7.73 -4.16
C ASN A 112 8.02 9.12 -4.81
N VAL A 113 7.67 10.19 -4.08
CA VAL A 113 7.82 11.57 -4.57
C VAL A 113 9.30 11.90 -4.84
N LEU A 114 10.20 11.50 -3.94
CA LEU A 114 11.64 11.69 -4.12
C LEU A 114 12.17 10.94 -5.34
N LEU A 115 11.72 9.69 -5.55
CA LEU A 115 12.12 8.90 -6.71
C LEU A 115 11.65 9.53 -8.02
N LEU A 116 10.41 10.04 -8.06
CA LEU A 116 9.87 10.73 -9.24
C LEU A 116 10.59 12.06 -9.55
N GLY A 117 11.14 12.72 -8.53
CA GLY A 117 11.94 13.94 -8.68
C GLY A 117 13.44 13.68 -8.92
N LEU A 118 13.90 12.44 -8.85
CA LEU A 118 15.33 12.12 -8.91
C LEU A 118 15.84 12.23 -10.37
N PRO A 119 16.90 13.00 -10.65
CA PRO A 119 17.46 13.06 -11.99
C PRO A 119 18.00 11.69 -12.43
N GLN A 120 17.80 11.33 -13.71
CA GLN A 120 18.14 10.00 -14.26
C GLN A 120 19.58 9.55 -13.96
N ARG A 121 20.55 10.47 -13.98
CA ARG A 121 21.96 10.20 -13.66
C ARG A 121 22.19 9.64 -12.24
N TRP A 122 21.29 9.93 -11.31
CA TRP A 122 21.40 9.50 -9.91
C TRP A 122 20.63 8.23 -9.61
N VAL A 123 19.78 7.74 -10.51
CA VAL A 123 18.97 6.53 -10.31
C VAL A 123 19.86 5.31 -10.10
N GLY A 124 20.88 5.11 -10.95
CA GLY A 124 21.82 3.99 -10.84
C GLY A 124 22.60 3.98 -9.51
N PRO A 125 23.32 5.06 -9.15
CA PRO A 125 24.01 5.16 -7.87
C PRO A 125 23.09 4.97 -6.65
N ALA A 126 21.90 5.57 -6.67
CA ALA A 126 20.92 5.41 -5.60
C ALA A 126 20.46 3.95 -5.47
N ALA A 127 20.17 3.28 -6.59
CA ALA A 127 19.82 1.87 -6.61
C ALA A 127 20.95 0.99 -6.05
N ALA A 128 22.20 1.26 -6.41
CA ALA A 128 23.36 0.52 -5.91
C ALA A 128 23.53 0.65 -4.38
N VAL A 129 23.28 1.84 -3.83
CA VAL A 129 23.28 2.06 -2.37
C VAL A 129 22.14 1.29 -1.71
N LEU A 130 20.92 1.41 -2.24
CA LEU A 130 19.74 0.71 -1.70
C LEU A 130 19.86 -0.82 -1.79
N ALA A 131 20.61 -1.34 -2.77
CA ALA A 131 20.87 -2.75 -2.94
C ALA A 131 21.84 -3.34 -1.89
N LYS A 132 22.56 -2.50 -1.12
CA LYS A 132 23.49 -2.98 -0.08
C LYS A 132 22.74 -3.84 0.94
N PRO A 133 23.26 -5.04 1.31
CA PRO A 133 22.53 -6.02 2.14
C PRO A 133 21.99 -5.45 3.45
N ALA A 134 22.76 -4.61 4.15
CA ALA A 134 22.36 -4.01 5.42
C ALA A 134 21.16 -3.05 5.27
N ILE A 135 21.16 -2.22 4.22
CA ILE A 135 20.09 -1.26 3.92
C ILE A 135 18.84 -2.02 3.48
N ARG A 136 19.01 -2.95 2.53
CA ARG A 136 17.93 -3.80 2.03
C ARG A 136 17.24 -4.55 3.16
N ARG A 137 18.00 -5.23 4.03
CA ARG A 137 17.46 -5.98 5.17
C ARG A 137 16.64 -5.07 6.09
N ARG A 138 17.21 -3.95 6.52
CA ARG A 138 16.52 -3.00 7.41
C ARG A 138 15.25 -2.42 6.78
N PHE A 139 15.29 -2.12 5.48
CA PHE A 139 14.11 -1.67 4.74
C PHE A 139 13.01 -2.73 4.75
N PHE A 140 13.33 -3.97 4.33
CA PHE A 140 12.35 -5.05 4.25
C PHE A 140 11.80 -5.45 5.63
N GLU A 141 12.61 -5.45 6.68
CA GLU A 141 12.15 -5.68 8.05
C GLU A 141 11.11 -4.64 8.49
N SER A 142 11.32 -3.36 8.16
CA SER A 142 10.35 -2.30 8.46
C SER A 142 9.12 -2.36 7.56
N TYR A 143 9.31 -2.68 6.28
CA TYR A 143 8.28 -2.74 5.25
C TYR A 143 7.30 -3.91 5.50
N LEU A 144 7.80 -5.10 5.82
CA LEU A 144 6.99 -6.27 6.12
C LEU A 144 6.23 -6.16 7.46
N ARG A 145 6.62 -5.22 8.34
CA ARG A 145 5.85 -4.92 9.56
C ARG A 145 4.62 -4.05 9.31
N ILE A 146 4.51 -3.42 8.14
CA ILE A 146 3.33 -2.63 7.78
C ILE A 146 2.14 -3.58 7.68
N GLY A 147 1.06 -3.29 8.41
CA GLY A 147 -0.14 -4.12 8.53
C GLY A 147 0.01 -5.29 9.50
N SER A 148 1.20 -5.57 10.04
CA SER A 148 1.42 -6.73 10.93
C SER A 148 1.20 -6.41 12.41
N ALA A 149 0.78 -5.18 12.75
CA ALA A 149 0.72 -4.68 14.14
C ALA A 149 -0.30 -5.43 15.04
N ALA A 150 -1.02 -6.42 14.52
CA ALA A 150 -2.00 -7.22 15.27
C ALA A 150 -1.99 -8.72 14.95
N ALA A 151 -0.95 -9.25 14.27
CA ALA A 151 -0.89 -10.68 13.91
C ALA A 151 -0.22 -11.58 14.98
N VAL A 152 -0.23 -11.15 16.24
CA VAL A 152 0.29 -11.92 17.39
C VAL A 152 -0.77 -11.98 18.48
#